data_AF-A0A1G1UZK7-F1
#
_entry.id   AF-A0A1G1UZK7-F1
#
_cell.length_a   1.000
_cell.length_b   1.000
_cell.length_c   1.000
_cell.angle_alpha   90.00
_cell.angle_beta   90.00
_cell.angle_gamma   90.00
#
_symmetry.space_group_name_H-M   'P 1'
#
loop_
_entity.id
_entity.type
_entity.pdbx_description
1 polymer ?
#
loop_
_entity_poly.entity_id
_entity_poly.type
_entity_poly.pdbx_seq_one_letter_code
_entity_poly.pdbx_strand_id
1 'polypeptide(L)'
;MKVLMENEPKFDIAKVIVNNKPKTIIIAMVVVLVIATGVGFWYWSKSKQIQEEGSTLGGQIFDKTQNQLQGQVPDANPFKDQKNPFDAIYKNPFE
;
A
#
# COMPACT_ATOMS: atom_id res chain seq x y z
N MET A 1 10.63 -64.05 -24.94
CA MET A 1 10.17 -62.67 -24.71
C MET A 1 9.37 -62.66 -23.41
N LYS A 2 9.95 -62.20 -22.30
CA LYS A 2 9.24 -62.04 -21.02
C LYS A 2 9.66 -60.69 -20.47
N VAL A 3 8.74 -59.74 -20.56
CA VAL A 3 8.93 -58.33 -20.23
C VAL A 3 9.13 -58.22 -18.71
N LEU A 4 10.25 -57.62 -18.30
CA LEU A 4 10.55 -57.28 -16.91
C LEU A 4 9.60 -56.15 -16.51
N MET A 5 8.65 -56.45 -15.61
CA MET A 5 7.77 -55.44 -15.03
C MET A 5 8.52 -54.67 -13.94
N GLU A 6 8.41 -53.36 -14.09
CA GLU A 6 8.96 -52.24 -13.35
C GLU A 6 8.49 -52.22 -11.89
N ASN A 7 9.43 -52.06 -10.96
CA ASN A 7 9.16 -52.00 -9.52
C ASN A 7 9.08 -50.51 -9.13
N GLU A 8 7.86 -49.99 -9.05
CA GLU A 8 7.57 -48.62 -8.61
C GLU A 8 7.85 -48.46 -7.10
N PRO A 9 8.72 -47.52 -6.68
CA PRO A 9 8.86 -47.19 -5.26
C PRO A 9 7.63 -46.41 -4.80
N LYS A 10 6.70 -47.08 -4.13
CA LYS A 10 5.61 -46.44 -3.38
C LYS A 10 6.22 -45.61 -2.24
N PHE A 11 6.38 -44.31 -2.48
CA PHE A 11 6.71 -43.38 -1.41
C PHE A 11 5.54 -43.34 -0.42
N ASP A 12 5.73 -43.98 0.74
CA ASP A 12 4.79 -44.02 1.86
C ASP A 12 4.77 -42.67 2.61
N ILE A 13 4.30 -41.61 1.95
CA ILE A 13 4.15 -40.27 2.55
C ILE A 13 3.13 -40.32 3.70
N ALA A 14 2.17 -41.26 3.64
CA ALA A 14 1.11 -41.41 4.63
C ALA A 14 1.60 -41.88 6.01
N LYS A 15 2.75 -42.56 6.09
CA LYS A 15 3.19 -43.19 7.35
C LYS A 15 3.91 -42.23 8.31
N VAL A 16 4.41 -41.09 7.82
CA VAL A 16 5.10 -40.10 8.65
C VAL A 16 4.11 -39.30 9.53
N ILE A 17 2.82 -39.28 9.21
CA ILE A 17 1.87 -38.32 9.77
C ILE A 17 1.20 -38.79 11.08
N VAL A 18 1.14 -40.09 11.39
CA VAL A 18 0.06 -40.57 12.30
C VAL A 18 0.49 -40.90 13.74
N ASN A 19 1.79 -41.03 14.06
CA ASN A 19 2.18 -41.54 15.38
C ASN A 19 2.53 -40.47 16.44
N ASN A 20 2.51 -39.18 16.09
CA ASN A 20 3.02 -38.10 16.97
C ASN A 20 1.96 -37.03 17.30
N LYS A 21 0.68 -37.44 17.35
CA LYS A 21 -0.52 -36.58 17.48
C LYS A 21 -0.36 -35.31 18.34
N PRO A 22 0.21 -35.32 19.57
CA PRO A 22 0.37 -34.08 20.34
C PRO A 22 1.51 -33.19 19.82
N LYS A 23 2.62 -33.76 19.33
CA LYS A 23 3.78 -33.00 18.82
C LYS A 23 3.45 -32.31 17.49
N THR A 24 2.68 -32.95 16.63
CA THR A 24 2.23 -32.35 15.36
C THR A 24 1.25 -31.20 15.60
N ILE A 25 0.37 -31.29 16.60
CA ILE A 25 -0.52 -30.18 16.98
C ILE A 25 0.28 -28.99 17.51
N ILE A 26 1.28 -29.22 18.37
CA ILE A 26 2.15 -28.16 18.89
C ILE A 26 2.92 -27.48 17.75
N ILE A 27 3.50 -28.24 16.84
CA ILE A 27 4.24 -27.69 15.69
C ILE A 27 3.31 -26.87 14.79
N ALA A 28 2.11 -27.37 14.49
CA ALA A 28 1.13 -26.63 13.69
C ALA A 28 0.73 -25.30 14.37
N MET A 29 0.53 -25.31 15.70
CA MET A 29 0.22 -24.10 16.45
C MET A 29 1.35 -23.06 16.39
N VAL A 30 2.61 -23.51 16.53
CA VAL A 30 3.79 -22.63 16.42
C VAL A 30 3.89 -22.01 15.03
N VAL A 31 3.67 -22.80 13.98
CA VAL A 31 3.72 -22.31 12.59
C VAL A 31 2.66 -21.23 12.34
N VAL A 32 1.42 -21.44 12.82
CA VAL A 32 0.35 -20.44 12.71
C VAL A 32 0.72 -19.14 13.43
N LEU A 33 1.35 -19.25 14.61
CA LEU A 33 1.76 -18.10 15.42
C LEU A 33 2.89 -17.29 14.74
N VAL A 34 3.83 -17.97 14.07
CA VAL A 34 4.88 -17.32 13.27
C VAL A 34 4.30 -16.60 12.05
N ILE A 35 3.33 -17.21 11.37
CA ILE A 35 2.66 -16.57 10.22
C ILE A 35 1.87 -15.35 10.68
N ALA A 36 1.12 -15.45 11.77
CA ALA A 36 0.33 -14.35 12.32
C ALA A 36 1.22 -13.17 12.75
N THR A 37 2.36 -13.43 13.39
CA THR A 37 3.32 -12.39 13.77
C THR A 37 4.03 -11.79 12.56
N GLY A 38 4.39 -12.58 11.57
CA GLY A 38 4.99 -12.10 10.31
C GLY A 38 4.06 -11.21 9.50
N VAL A 39 2.82 -11.65 9.26
CA VAL A 39 1.81 -10.86 8.52
C VAL A 39 1.39 -9.62 9.31
N GLY A 40 1.20 -9.76 10.63
CA GLY A 40 0.88 -8.63 11.51
C GLY A 40 1.98 -7.56 11.53
N PHE A 41 3.25 -7.98 11.61
CA PHE A 41 4.40 -7.08 11.54
C PHE A 41 4.54 -6.40 10.18
N TRP A 42 4.31 -7.14 9.08
CA TRP A 42 4.36 -6.57 7.73
C TRP A 42 3.26 -5.53 7.50
N TYR A 43 2.04 -5.81 7.95
CA TYR A 43 0.92 -4.86 7.87
C TYR A 43 1.17 -3.61 8.72
N TRP A 44 1.65 -3.79 9.96
CA TRP A 44 2.00 -2.67 10.83
C TRP A 44 3.17 -1.84 10.28
N SER A 45 4.18 -2.49 9.70
CA SER A 45 5.30 -1.81 9.06
C SER A 45 4.86 -0.91 7.90
N LYS A 46 3.92 -1.37 7.06
CA LYS A 46 3.36 -0.51 6.00
C LYS A 46 2.61 0.70 6.54
N SER A 47 1.88 0.55 7.65
CA SER A 47 1.11 1.66 8.22
C SER A 47 1.96 2.84 8.70
N LYS A 48 3.23 2.61 9.07
CA LYS A 48 4.13 3.68 9.50
C LYS A 48 4.65 4.56 8.36
N GLN A 49 4.81 4.01 7.15
CA GLN A 49 5.30 4.79 6.00
C GLN A 49 4.29 5.86 5.55
N ILE A 50 3.00 5.62 5.73
CA ILE A 50 1.93 6.55 5.34
C ILE A 50 1.88 7.77 6.27
N GLN A 51 2.40 7.67 7.50
CA GLN A 51 2.47 8.80 8.44
C GLN A 51 3.63 9.77 8.16
N GLU A 52 4.68 9.35 7.45
CA GLU A 52 5.85 10.21 7.21
C GLU A 52 5.69 11.18 6.02
N GLU A 53 4.72 10.96 5.12
CA GLU A 53 4.45 11.91 4.02
C GLU A 53 4.00 13.28 4.56
N GLY A 54 3.31 13.32 5.70
CA GLY A 54 2.95 14.55 6.42
C GLY A 54 4.07 15.13 7.31
N SER A 55 5.18 14.40 7.50
CA SER A 55 6.31 14.82 8.35
C SER A 55 7.50 15.35 7.55
N THR A 56 7.29 15.76 6.30
CA THR A 56 8.29 16.55 5.57
C THR A 56 8.11 18.03 5.90
N LEU A 57 9.19 18.82 5.91
CA LEU A 57 9.08 20.27 6.12
C LEU A 57 8.08 20.91 5.13
N GLY A 58 8.07 20.41 3.89
CA GLY A 58 7.12 20.83 2.85
C GLY A 58 5.68 20.51 3.20
N GLY A 59 5.38 19.28 3.65
CA GLY A 59 4.03 18.87 4.06
C GLY A 59 3.50 19.68 5.24
N GLN A 60 4.33 19.90 6.26
CA GLN A 60 3.94 20.70 7.42
C GLN A 60 3.69 22.17 7.08
N ILE A 61 4.45 22.76 6.16
CA ILE A 61 4.24 24.13 5.69
C ILE A 61 2.97 24.17 4.84
N PHE A 62 2.79 23.25 3.89
CA PHE A 62 1.61 23.17 3.04
C PHE A 62 0.33 23.06 3.87
N ASP A 63 0.26 22.12 4.82
CA ASP A 63 -0.93 21.91 5.65
C ASP A 63 -1.25 23.11 6.55
N LYS A 64 -0.23 23.79 7.08
CA LYS A 64 -0.41 25.01 7.89
C LYS A 64 -0.74 26.25 7.06
N THR A 65 -0.41 26.25 5.77
CA THR A 65 -0.63 27.39 4.87
C THR A 65 -1.85 27.21 3.97
N GLN A 66 -2.49 26.03 3.99
CA GLN A 66 -3.83 25.86 3.43
C GLN A 66 -4.76 26.88 4.07
N ASN A 67 -5.17 27.86 3.27
CA ASN A 67 -5.95 28.99 3.72
C ASN A 67 -7.32 28.47 4.17
N GLN A 68 -7.57 28.45 5.48
CA GLN A 68 -8.80 27.90 6.10
C GLN A 68 -10.09 28.59 5.63
N LEU A 69 -9.95 29.68 4.88
CA LEU A 69 -11.01 30.47 4.29
C LEU A 69 -11.31 30.10 2.83
N GLN A 70 -10.75 29.00 2.30
CA GLN A 70 -11.14 28.48 0.98
C GLN A 70 -12.67 28.28 0.92
N GLY A 71 -13.35 29.16 0.20
CA GLY A 71 -14.81 29.18 0.05
C GLY A 71 -15.59 30.07 1.04
N GLN A 72 -14.92 30.67 2.04
CA GLN A 72 -15.55 31.58 3.02
C GLN A 72 -15.35 33.06 2.69
N VAL A 73 -14.26 33.39 1.99
CA VAL A 73 -14.07 34.74 1.48
C VAL A 73 -14.69 34.86 0.10
N PRO A 74 -15.59 35.83 -0.12
CA PRO A 74 -16.03 36.15 -1.46
C PRO A 74 -14.80 36.52 -2.28
N ASP A 75 -14.91 36.24 -3.56
CA ASP A 75 -13.86 36.51 -4.50
C ASP A 75 -13.56 38.02 -4.56
N ALA A 76 -12.49 38.43 -3.87
CA ALA A 76 -12.17 39.84 -3.70
C ALA A 76 -11.46 40.43 -4.92
N ASN A 77 -11.32 39.68 -6.02
CA ASN A 77 -10.70 40.21 -7.23
C ASN A 77 -11.72 41.09 -7.99
N PRO A 78 -11.57 42.42 -7.97
CA PRO A 78 -12.53 43.34 -8.57
C PRO A 78 -12.49 43.33 -10.10
N PHE A 79 -11.56 42.58 -10.72
CA PHE A 79 -11.37 42.50 -12.17
C PHE A 79 -11.85 41.17 -12.76
N LYS A 80 -12.51 40.29 -11.99
CA LYS A 80 -12.94 38.97 -12.50
C LYS A 80 -14.01 39.04 -13.58
N ASP A 81 -14.91 40.00 -13.46
CA ASP A 81 -15.96 40.24 -14.46
C ASP A 81 -15.54 41.30 -15.50
N GLN A 82 -14.36 41.91 -15.33
CA GLN A 82 -13.83 42.91 -16.25
C GLN A 82 -12.92 42.24 -17.27
N LYS A 83 -13.32 42.30 -18.54
CA LYS A 83 -12.45 41.93 -19.65
C LYS A 83 -11.22 42.84 -19.66
N ASN A 84 -10.02 42.27 -19.76
CA ASN A 84 -8.80 43.06 -19.75
C ASN A 84 -8.83 44.02 -20.95
N PRO A 85 -8.71 45.35 -20.71
CA PRO A 85 -8.84 46.35 -21.77
C PRO A 85 -7.76 46.21 -22.86
N PHE A 86 -6.68 45.50 -22.57
CA PHE A 86 -5.61 45.22 -23.52
C PHE A 86 -5.79 43.91 -24.29
N ASP A 87 -6.78 43.07 -23.97
CA ASP A 87 -7.04 41.81 -24.72
C ASP A 87 -7.37 42.06 -26.20
N ALA A 88 -7.88 43.26 -26.53
CA ALA A 88 -8.18 43.64 -27.90
C ALA A 88 -6.95 44.10 -28.70
N ILE A 89 -5.87 44.49 -28.03
CA ILE A 89 -4.69 45.13 -28.64
C ILE A 89 -3.46 44.23 -28.51
N TYR A 90 -3.36 43.47 -27.42
CA TYR A 90 -2.27 42.56 -27.16
C TYR A 90 -2.50 41.23 -27.88
N LYS A 91 -1.70 40.99 -28.91
CA LYS A 91 -1.53 39.67 -29.51
C LYS A 91 -0.14 39.18 -29.14
N ASN A 92 -0.06 38.01 -28.51
CA ASN A 92 1.21 37.39 -28.15
C ASN A 92 2.05 37.23 -29.43
N PRO A 93 3.24 37.86 -29.54
CA PRO A 93 4.04 37.84 -30.77
C PRO A 93 4.75 36.49 -31.01
N PHE A 94 4.62 35.55 -30.08
CA PHE A 94 5.17 34.20 -30.17
C PHE A 94 4.11 33.11 -30.35
N GLU A 95 2.84 33.51 -30.57
CA GLU A 95 1.75 32.64 -31.05
C GLU A 95 1.59 32.71 -32.57
#